data_AF-A0A239Y649-F1
#
_entry.id   AF-A0A239Y649-F1
#
_cell.length_a   1.000
_cell.length_b   1.000
_cell.length_c   1.000
_cell.angle_alpha   90.00
_cell.angle_beta   90.00
_cell.angle_gamma   90.00
#
_symmetry.space_group_name_H-M   'P 1'
#
loop_
_entity.id
_entity.type
_entity.pdbx_description
1 polymer ?
#
loop_
_entity_poly.entity_id
_entity_poly.type
_entity_poly.pdbx_seq_one_letter_code
_entity_poly.pdbx_strand_id
1 'polypeptide(L)'
;MDVTAQDTSAPAAGSVEHRLLETAAQILGRGDKEALTLERAADQADIPLDEARALYADDPALFAGVTEFLNDRLRDYADRELAKLPEDVPIIKRVLANATGYFNAALDNPTYFAAYSHSQVTEDFPNIEDEIKRPLNPDTFPEVSARVLNLLVEAINELGHPIQEDLLITGTLALLSEAHGLAHLATFGIMRHLSPTAKRQTFQAAMNSMLSGMCNTMGEGNILRFDPDTIPGPVSEKWTTLAKDMPRGTKDEIREAILRGGAEEVVADGLANFSLANAAERAGIPLNTATQLFDGDQSLLRELEIYLDEANTQAIMRQASFVPDGSPSLTFIKAAGFGYIEYALNDPVGFVALIEISSRSIVPVSFDDEGGMAQPFDMGKAFTFLMNIVRDAISESEGPRSTWVLYTQMMALWAAVHGIAQLVTVGALRYRTPEFCFQVSSRIMDIGLRGMINALELRSN
;
A
#
# COMPACT_ATOMS: atom_id res chain seq x y z
N MET A 1 -6.23 -4.19 40.62
CA MET A 1 -6.34 -2.72 40.60
C MET A 1 -7.30 -2.42 39.47
N ASP A 2 -8.46 -1.87 39.81
CA ASP A 2 -9.55 -1.58 38.88
C ASP A 2 -9.05 -0.70 37.74
N VAL A 3 -9.09 -1.24 36.52
CA VAL A 3 -9.01 -0.44 35.30
C VAL A 3 -10.45 -0.04 35.00
N THR A 4 -10.77 1.20 35.32
CA THR A 4 -12.01 1.86 34.86
C THR A 4 -12.05 1.78 33.34
N ALA A 5 -13.04 1.06 32.80
CA ALA A 5 -13.43 1.14 31.41
C ALA A 5 -13.68 2.61 31.07
N GLN A 6 -12.84 3.20 30.21
CA GLN A 6 -13.20 4.44 29.55
C GLN A 6 -14.39 4.12 28.64
N ASP A 7 -15.51 4.79 28.91
CA ASP A 7 -16.74 4.71 28.13
C ASP A 7 -16.50 5.42 26.79
N THR A 8 -15.87 4.73 25.84
CA THR A 8 -15.75 5.17 24.44
C THR A 8 -17.02 4.77 23.70
N SER A 9 -18.14 5.41 24.03
CA SER A 9 -19.39 5.16 23.33
C SER A 9 -19.34 5.85 21.96
N ALA A 10 -19.10 5.08 20.90
CA ALA A 10 -19.20 5.59 19.53
C ALA A 10 -20.54 6.35 19.34
N PRO A 11 -20.55 7.50 18.66
CA PRO A 11 -21.74 8.33 18.54
C PRO A 11 -22.86 7.55 17.87
N ALA A 12 -24.06 7.64 18.46
CA ALA A 12 -25.23 6.91 18.00
C ALA A 12 -25.49 7.18 16.51
N ALA A 13 -25.74 6.12 15.73
CA ALA A 13 -26.00 6.22 14.31
C ALA A 13 -27.15 7.21 14.03
N GLY A 14 -26.92 8.15 13.11
CA GLY A 14 -27.88 9.21 12.78
C GLY A 14 -27.89 10.43 13.71
N SER A 15 -27.02 10.47 14.73
CA SER A 15 -26.79 11.70 15.52
C SER A 15 -26.09 12.79 14.68
N VAL A 16 -26.15 14.04 15.16
CA VAL A 16 -25.47 15.18 14.52
C VAL A 16 -23.97 14.96 14.47
N GLU A 17 -23.38 14.48 15.57
CA GLU A 17 -21.96 14.13 15.65
C GLU A 17 -21.58 13.04 14.66
N HIS A 18 -22.39 11.98 14.56
CA HIS A 18 -22.15 10.91 13.60
C HIS A 18 -22.14 11.44 12.16
N ARG A 19 -23.13 12.26 11.76
CA ARG A 19 -23.17 12.87 10.43
C ARG A 19 -21.95 13.76 10.16
N LEU A 20 -21.53 14.55 11.14
CA LEU A 20 -20.35 15.40 11.01
C LEU A 20 -19.07 14.58 10.79
N LEU A 21 -18.90 13.49 11.54
CA LEU A 21 -17.76 12.58 11.41
C LEU A 21 -17.77 11.79 10.10
N GLU A 22 -18.94 11.34 9.63
CA GLU A 22 -19.08 10.69 8.32
C GLU A 22 -18.67 11.65 7.18
N THR A 23 -19.13 12.90 7.22
CA THR A 23 -18.74 13.91 6.24
C THR A 23 -17.26 14.26 6.34
N ALA A 24 -16.71 14.40 7.55
CA ALA A 24 -15.27 14.62 7.75
C ALA A 24 -14.44 13.47 7.14
N ALA A 25 -14.86 12.22 7.35
CA ALA A 25 -14.21 11.07 6.74
C ALA A 25 -14.31 11.08 5.20
N GLN A 26 -15.43 11.52 4.63
CA GLN A 26 -15.56 11.68 3.17
C GLN A 26 -14.62 12.74 2.61
N ILE A 27 -14.44 13.86 3.33
CA ILE A 27 -13.51 14.93 2.95
C ILE A 27 -12.06 14.40 3.00
N LEU A 28 -11.66 13.77 4.12
CA LEU A 28 -10.34 13.16 4.26
C LEU A 28 -10.09 12.06 3.24
N GLY A 29 -11.08 11.22 2.93
CA GLY A 29 -10.91 10.15 1.95
C GLY A 29 -10.67 10.65 0.51
N ARG A 30 -10.97 11.91 0.21
CA ARG A 30 -10.76 12.52 -1.11
C ARG A 30 -9.56 13.47 -1.16
N GLY A 31 -9.01 13.87 -0.02
CA GLY A 31 -7.97 14.88 0.07
C GLY A 31 -6.96 14.55 1.17
N ASP A 32 -6.12 15.51 1.49
CA ASP A 32 -5.19 15.44 2.62
C ASP A 32 -5.81 16.05 3.89
N LYS A 33 -5.02 16.07 4.98
CA LYS A 33 -5.40 16.66 6.26
C LYS A 33 -5.79 18.13 6.10
N GLU A 34 -5.12 18.85 5.21
CA GLU A 34 -5.33 20.26 4.90
C GLU A 34 -6.69 20.52 4.25
N ALA A 35 -7.26 19.54 3.54
CA ALA A 35 -8.60 19.65 2.98
C ALA A 35 -9.72 19.59 4.04
N LEU A 36 -9.45 19.03 5.23
CA LEU A 36 -10.40 18.92 6.32
C LEU A 36 -10.42 20.18 7.18
N THR A 37 -11.50 20.95 7.09
CA THR A 37 -11.83 22.03 8.04
C THR A 37 -13.22 21.80 8.62
N LEU A 38 -13.42 22.26 9.86
CA LEU A 38 -14.69 22.19 10.57
C LEU A 38 -15.80 22.91 9.80
N GLU A 39 -15.48 24.07 9.23
CA GLU A 39 -16.42 24.84 8.40
C GLU A 39 -16.88 24.05 7.17
N ARG A 40 -15.93 23.45 6.44
CA ARG A 40 -16.25 22.63 5.26
C ARG A 40 -17.03 21.38 5.63
N ALA A 41 -16.66 20.70 6.72
CA ALA A 41 -17.36 19.51 7.18
C ALA A 41 -18.80 19.85 7.62
N ALA A 42 -19.00 20.95 8.34
CA ALA A 42 -20.31 21.41 8.78
C ALA A 42 -21.20 21.81 7.59
N ASP A 43 -20.66 22.58 6.64
CA ASP A 43 -21.37 22.98 5.42
C ASP A 43 -21.81 21.76 4.60
N GLN A 44 -20.91 20.81 4.34
CA GLN A 44 -21.23 19.60 3.58
C GLN A 44 -22.18 18.64 4.32
N ALA A 45 -22.20 18.68 5.66
CA ALA A 45 -23.11 17.88 6.48
C ALA A 45 -24.48 18.54 6.70
N ASP A 46 -24.68 19.77 6.21
CA ASP A 46 -25.86 20.60 6.51
C ASP A 46 -26.07 20.76 8.03
N ILE A 47 -24.99 21.14 8.73
CA ILE A 47 -24.96 21.39 10.18
C ILE A 47 -24.55 22.85 10.41
N PRO A 48 -25.30 23.64 11.21
CA PRO A 48 -24.90 24.99 11.57
C PRO A 48 -23.50 24.99 12.23
N LEU A 49 -22.63 25.92 11.81
CA LEU A 49 -21.26 25.97 12.32
C LEU A 49 -21.17 26.10 13.85
N ASP A 50 -22.11 26.81 14.48
CA ASP A 50 -22.16 26.93 15.95
C ASP A 50 -22.49 25.59 16.64
N GLU A 51 -23.29 24.74 16.00
CA GLU A 51 -23.61 23.39 16.49
C GLU A 51 -22.40 22.46 16.30
N ALA A 52 -21.72 22.54 15.16
CA ALA A 52 -20.47 21.82 14.93
C ALA A 52 -19.36 22.22 15.93
N ARG A 53 -19.26 23.53 16.24
CA ARG A 53 -18.34 24.07 17.26
C ARG A 53 -18.66 23.64 18.69
N ALA A 54 -19.91 23.28 18.97
CA ALA A 54 -20.29 22.72 20.26
C ALA A 54 -19.82 21.26 20.43
N LEU A 55 -19.59 20.54 19.32
CA LEU A 55 -19.06 19.18 19.31
C LEU A 55 -17.53 19.17 19.26
N TYR A 56 -16.94 19.95 18.35
CA TYR A 56 -15.50 20.06 18.17
C TYR A 56 -15.09 21.53 18.14
N ALA A 57 -14.19 21.94 19.04
CA ALA A 57 -13.84 23.34 19.21
C ALA A 57 -13.16 23.96 17.96
N ASP A 58 -12.39 23.17 17.22
CA ASP A 58 -11.55 23.59 16.09
C ASP A 58 -11.24 22.41 15.14
N ASP A 59 -10.50 22.69 14.06
CA ASP A 59 -10.10 21.70 13.06
C ASP A 59 -9.25 20.55 13.65
N PRO A 60 -8.25 20.81 14.52
CA PRO A 60 -7.54 19.74 15.23
C PRO A 60 -8.44 18.82 16.07
N ALA A 61 -9.41 19.38 16.80
CA ALA A 61 -10.36 18.58 17.57
C ALA A 61 -11.23 17.69 16.67
N LEU A 62 -11.70 18.22 15.53
CA LEU A 62 -12.43 17.43 14.54
C LEU A 62 -11.55 16.32 13.95
N PHE A 63 -10.30 16.61 13.62
CA PHE A 63 -9.35 15.64 13.08
C PHE A 63 -9.09 14.48 14.07
N ALA A 64 -8.93 14.80 15.35
CA ALA A 64 -8.82 13.77 16.40
C ALA A 64 -10.11 12.93 16.51
N GLY A 65 -11.28 13.58 16.50
CA GLY A 65 -12.58 12.89 16.55
C GLY A 65 -12.81 11.94 15.38
N VAL A 66 -12.53 12.38 14.14
CA VAL A 66 -12.66 11.51 12.95
C VAL A 66 -11.62 10.39 12.95
N THR A 67 -10.43 10.61 13.50
CA THR A 67 -9.42 9.55 13.63
C THR A 67 -9.89 8.45 14.58
N GLU A 68 -10.43 8.80 15.75
CA GLU A 68 -10.97 7.81 16.69
C GLU A 68 -12.19 7.08 16.10
N PHE A 69 -13.07 7.81 15.42
CA PHE A 69 -14.21 7.25 14.71
C PHE A 69 -13.83 6.20 13.65
N LEU A 70 -12.69 6.38 12.98
CA LEU A 70 -12.13 5.43 12.03
C LEU A 70 -11.46 4.25 12.74
N ASN A 71 -10.71 4.51 13.82
CA ASN A 71 -10.07 3.47 14.63
C ASN A 71 -11.11 2.51 15.24
N ASP A 72 -12.17 3.02 15.86
CA ASP A 72 -13.27 2.24 16.43
C ASP A 72 -13.86 1.25 15.41
N ARG A 73 -14.05 1.70 14.16
CA ARG A 73 -14.55 0.84 13.09
C ARG A 73 -13.56 -0.26 12.72
N LEU A 74 -12.28 0.07 12.55
CA LEU A 74 -11.26 -0.94 12.27
C LEU A 74 -11.15 -1.96 13.41
N ARG A 75 -11.23 -1.49 14.66
CA ARG A 75 -11.24 -2.31 15.88
C ARG A 75 -12.41 -3.30 15.85
N ASP A 76 -13.62 -2.81 15.58
CA ASP A 76 -14.83 -3.64 15.44
C ASP A 76 -14.66 -4.77 14.43
N TYR A 77 -14.09 -4.48 13.25
CA TYR A 77 -13.86 -5.49 12.22
C TYR A 77 -12.86 -6.55 12.68
N ALA A 78 -11.76 -6.14 13.28
CA ALA A 78 -10.76 -7.05 13.81
C ALA A 78 -11.31 -7.91 14.96
N ASP A 79 -12.08 -7.32 15.88
CA ASP A 79 -12.66 -8.03 17.02
C ASP A 79 -13.69 -9.08 16.57
N ARG A 80 -14.47 -8.77 15.52
CA ARG A 80 -15.38 -9.75 14.90
C ARG A 80 -14.66 -10.94 14.29
N GLU A 81 -13.49 -10.75 13.67
CA GLU A 81 -12.70 -11.87 13.15
C GLU A 81 -12.04 -12.67 14.26
N LEU A 82 -11.51 -12.01 15.30
CA LEU A 82 -10.92 -12.67 16.47
C LEU A 82 -11.95 -13.50 17.23
N ALA A 83 -13.18 -13.01 17.41
CA ALA A 83 -14.25 -13.72 18.11
C ALA A 83 -14.70 -15.02 17.42
N LYS A 84 -14.30 -15.26 16.16
CA LYS A 84 -14.57 -16.52 15.44
C LYS A 84 -13.58 -17.63 15.80
N LEU A 85 -12.47 -17.29 16.46
CA LEU A 85 -11.40 -18.23 16.78
C LEU A 85 -11.64 -18.90 18.14
N PRO A 86 -11.27 -20.19 18.30
CA PRO A 86 -11.16 -20.82 19.61
C PRO A 86 -10.13 -20.13 20.51
N GLU A 87 -10.30 -20.24 21.83
CA GLU A 87 -9.38 -19.63 22.82
C GLU A 87 -7.94 -20.19 22.76
N ASP A 88 -7.77 -21.44 22.34
CA ASP A 88 -6.49 -22.17 22.32
C ASP A 88 -5.77 -22.16 20.96
N VAL A 89 -6.21 -21.30 20.04
CA VAL A 89 -5.58 -21.19 18.72
C VAL A 89 -4.18 -20.55 18.84
N PRO A 90 -3.17 -21.00 18.06
CA PRO A 90 -1.86 -20.36 18.05
C PRO A 90 -1.91 -18.85 17.75
N ILE A 91 -1.06 -18.05 18.39
CA ILE A 91 -1.07 -16.57 18.23
C ILE A 91 -1.02 -16.14 16.76
N ILE A 92 -0.29 -16.86 15.91
CA ILE A 92 -0.18 -16.52 14.48
C ILE A 92 -1.53 -16.52 13.74
N LYS A 93 -2.50 -17.32 14.20
CA LYS A 93 -3.88 -17.30 13.66
C LYS A 93 -4.66 -16.08 14.12
N ARG A 94 -4.39 -15.57 15.33
CA ARG A 94 -4.94 -14.30 15.82
C ARG A 94 -4.39 -13.12 15.02
N VAL A 95 -3.09 -13.14 14.69
CA VAL A 95 -2.47 -12.15 13.78
C VAL A 95 -3.19 -12.15 12.41
N LEU A 96 -3.39 -13.34 11.82
CA LEU A 96 -4.10 -13.45 10.54
C LEU A 96 -5.55 -12.96 10.62
N ALA A 97 -6.28 -13.28 11.69
CA ALA A 97 -7.65 -12.81 11.89
C ALA A 97 -7.72 -11.29 12.06
N ASN A 98 -6.78 -10.69 12.79
CA ASN A 98 -6.66 -9.24 12.90
C ASN A 98 -6.47 -8.58 11.53
N ALA A 99 -5.51 -9.07 10.74
CA ALA A 99 -5.28 -8.58 9.37
C ALA A 99 -6.50 -8.80 8.47
N THR A 100 -7.21 -9.92 8.64
CA THR A 100 -8.45 -10.21 7.90
C THR A 100 -9.53 -9.19 8.22
N GLY A 101 -9.66 -8.76 9.48
CA GLY A 101 -10.59 -7.70 9.88
C GLY A 101 -10.27 -6.39 9.19
N TYR A 102 -8.99 -5.98 9.21
CA TYR A 102 -8.51 -4.79 8.51
C TYR A 102 -8.82 -4.83 7.00
N PHE A 103 -8.53 -5.95 6.33
CA PHE A 103 -8.83 -6.14 4.91
C PHE A 103 -10.33 -6.08 4.62
N ASN A 104 -11.16 -6.67 5.47
CA ASN A 104 -12.61 -6.64 5.33
C ASN A 104 -13.18 -5.22 5.49
N ALA A 105 -12.66 -4.45 6.45
CA ALA A 105 -13.05 -3.07 6.64
C ALA A 105 -12.77 -2.23 5.38
N ALA A 106 -11.62 -2.45 4.74
CA ALA A 106 -11.25 -1.78 3.50
C ALA A 106 -12.21 -2.07 2.34
N LEU A 107 -12.57 -3.35 2.16
CA LEU A 107 -13.49 -3.75 1.09
C LEU A 107 -14.92 -3.28 1.32
N ASP A 108 -15.38 -3.30 2.56
CA ASP A 108 -16.76 -2.95 2.90
C ASP A 108 -16.98 -1.43 2.87
N ASN A 109 -15.97 -0.63 3.24
CA ASN A 109 -16.05 0.83 3.28
C ASN A 109 -14.79 1.50 2.69
N PRO A 110 -14.64 1.53 1.34
CA PRO A 110 -13.49 2.14 0.67
C PRO A 110 -13.23 3.60 1.09
N THR A 111 -14.29 4.39 1.31
CA THR A 111 -14.15 5.79 1.74
C THR A 111 -13.51 5.92 3.11
N TYR A 112 -13.90 5.09 4.09
CA TYR A 112 -13.29 5.10 5.42
C TYR A 112 -11.86 4.58 5.39
N PHE A 113 -11.58 3.61 4.51
CA PHE A 113 -10.22 3.13 4.33
C PHE A 113 -9.30 4.17 3.68
N ALA A 114 -9.76 4.91 2.67
CA ALA A 114 -9.04 6.07 2.15
C ALA A 114 -8.81 7.11 3.25
N ALA A 115 -9.87 7.48 3.97
CA ALA A 115 -9.80 8.45 5.06
C ALA A 115 -8.80 8.03 6.15
N TYR A 116 -8.79 6.76 6.54
CA TYR A 116 -7.85 6.21 7.51
C TYR A 116 -6.41 6.28 7.00
N SER A 117 -6.21 5.93 5.73
CA SER A 117 -4.89 5.98 5.08
C SER A 117 -4.36 7.41 5.01
N HIS A 118 -5.25 8.39 4.82
CA HIS A 118 -4.95 9.83 4.82
C HIS A 118 -5.02 10.49 6.20
N SER A 119 -5.54 9.84 7.24
CA SER A 119 -5.60 10.39 8.61
C SER A 119 -4.37 9.99 9.43
N GLN A 120 -3.68 8.91 9.07
CA GLN A 120 -2.42 8.47 9.69
C GLN A 120 -1.20 9.29 9.22
N VAL A 121 -1.36 10.61 9.09
CA VAL A 121 -0.35 11.57 8.63
C VAL A 121 0.72 11.76 9.72
N THR A 122 1.76 10.92 9.63
CA THR A 122 3.20 11.27 9.65
C THR A 122 3.86 11.98 10.84
N GLU A 123 3.15 12.66 11.74
CA GLU A 123 3.78 13.36 12.87
C GLU A 123 3.83 12.50 14.14
N ASP A 124 2.83 11.63 14.34
CA ASP A 124 2.70 10.78 15.54
C ASP A 124 3.34 9.40 15.38
N PHE A 125 3.74 9.00 14.17
CA PHE A 125 4.48 7.75 14.01
C PHE A 125 5.88 7.97 14.59
N PRO A 126 6.27 7.23 15.63
CA PRO A 126 7.49 7.53 16.35
C PRO A 126 8.68 7.39 15.41
N ASN A 127 9.77 8.11 15.69
CA ASN A 127 10.98 7.97 14.91
C ASN A 127 11.52 6.55 15.11
N ILE A 128 11.29 5.69 14.12
CA ILE A 128 11.65 4.27 14.16
C ILE A 128 13.15 4.10 14.42
N GLU A 129 14.01 4.98 13.90
CA GLU A 129 15.45 4.95 14.19
C GLU A 129 15.78 5.19 15.65
N ASP A 130 14.94 5.92 16.38
CA ASP A 130 15.09 6.19 17.80
C ASP A 130 14.42 5.10 18.65
N GLU A 131 13.27 4.57 18.21
CA GLU A 131 12.55 3.48 18.88
C GLU A 131 13.34 2.17 18.87
N ILE A 132 14.04 1.84 17.78
CA ILE A 132 14.91 0.65 17.72
C ILE A 132 16.03 0.71 18.78
N LYS A 133 16.37 1.89 19.29
CA LYS A 133 17.46 2.10 20.26
C LYS A 133 16.98 2.16 21.72
N ARG A 134 15.68 2.00 21.99
CA ARG A 134 15.09 2.16 23.33
C ARG A 134 14.13 1.00 23.62
N PRO A 135 13.81 0.72 24.91
CA PRO A 135 12.73 -0.19 25.24
C PRO A 135 11.43 0.32 24.60
N LEU A 136 10.85 -0.52 23.76
CA LEU A 136 9.67 -0.18 22.97
C LEU A 136 8.46 0.06 23.87
N ASN A 137 7.77 1.17 23.64
CA ASN A 137 6.50 1.50 24.30
C ASN A 137 5.35 1.45 23.28
N PRO A 138 4.49 0.41 23.29
CA PRO A 138 3.37 0.31 22.34
C PRO A 138 2.43 1.53 22.33
N ASP A 139 2.32 2.24 23.45
CA ASP A 139 1.44 3.41 23.59
C ASP A 139 1.91 4.62 22.76
N THR A 140 3.15 4.61 22.25
CA THR A 140 3.65 5.66 21.34
C THR A 140 3.30 5.39 19.88
N PHE A 141 2.67 4.26 19.56
CA PHE A 141 2.27 3.92 18.21
C PHE A 141 0.77 4.17 18.00
N PRO A 142 0.35 4.52 16.77
CA PRO A 142 -1.07 4.54 16.44
C PRO A 142 -1.73 3.20 16.75
N GLU A 143 -2.99 3.22 17.16
CA GLU A 143 -3.67 2.07 17.76
C GLU A 143 -3.58 0.77 16.93
N VAL A 144 -3.79 0.85 15.62
CA VAL A 144 -3.68 -0.31 14.72
C VAL A 144 -2.27 -0.89 14.74
N SER A 145 -1.24 -0.04 14.76
CA SER A 145 0.16 -0.46 14.85
C SER A 145 0.47 -1.05 16.23
N ALA A 146 0.01 -0.41 17.31
CA ALA A 146 0.17 -0.90 18.68
C ALA A 146 -0.49 -2.27 18.87
N ARG A 147 -1.66 -2.50 18.26
CA ARG A 147 -2.36 -3.79 18.29
C ARG A 147 -1.55 -4.89 17.60
N VAL A 148 -1.03 -4.64 16.40
CA VAL A 148 -0.18 -5.62 15.69
C VAL A 148 1.10 -5.91 16.49
N LEU A 149 1.73 -4.88 17.04
CA LEU A 149 2.92 -4.98 17.86
C LEU A 149 2.70 -5.86 19.10
N ASN A 150 1.58 -5.67 19.81
CA ASN A 150 1.21 -6.50 20.96
C ASN A 150 0.98 -7.97 20.57
N LEU A 151 0.32 -8.23 19.43
CA LEU A 151 0.17 -9.59 18.93
C LEU A 151 1.52 -10.24 18.57
N LEU A 152 2.48 -9.47 18.06
CA LEU A 152 3.83 -9.98 17.79
C LEU A 152 4.63 -10.25 19.06
N VAL A 153 4.48 -9.41 20.09
CA VAL A 153 5.06 -9.68 21.42
C VAL A 153 4.52 -10.99 21.98
N GLU A 154 3.21 -11.21 21.92
CA GLU A 154 2.59 -12.48 22.31
C GLU A 154 3.14 -13.67 21.51
N ALA A 155 3.34 -13.51 20.20
CA ALA A 155 3.88 -14.56 19.34
C ALA A 155 5.33 -14.94 19.71
N ILE A 156 6.20 -13.95 19.94
CA ILE A 156 7.59 -14.20 20.36
C ILE A 156 7.65 -14.90 21.72
N ASN A 157 6.77 -14.49 22.65
CA ASN A 157 6.65 -15.12 23.96
C ASN A 157 6.17 -16.59 23.85
N GLU A 158 5.21 -16.89 22.97
CA GLU A 158 4.76 -18.27 22.69
C GLU A 158 5.92 -19.15 22.18
N LEU A 159 6.81 -18.58 21.36
CA LEU A 159 7.98 -19.28 20.83
C LEU A 159 9.14 -19.40 21.85
N GLY A 160 9.10 -18.67 22.97
CA GLY A 160 10.10 -18.74 24.03
C GLY A 160 11.43 -18.04 23.73
N HIS A 161 11.44 -17.05 22.83
CA HIS A 161 12.63 -16.29 22.45
C HIS A 161 12.71 -14.94 23.16
N PRO A 162 13.93 -14.36 23.34
CA PRO A 162 14.05 -13.00 23.84
C PRO A 162 13.47 -12.00 22.84
N ILE A 163 12.76 -11.00 23.36
CA ILE A 163 12.28 -9.88 22.56
C ILE A 163 13.48 -9.06 22.07
N GLN A 164 13.51 -8.79 20.77
CA GLN A 164 14.41 -7.83 20.14
C GLN A 164 13.58 -6.72 19.50
N GLU A 165 13.80 -5.48 19.93
CA GLU A 165 12.97 -4.32 19.55
C GLU A 165 13.04 -4.05 18.04
N ASP A 166 14.24 -4.17 17.47
CA ASP A 166 14.47 -4.03 16.03
C ASP A 166 13.65 -5.03 15.20
N LEU A 167 13.58 -6.28 15.67
CA LEU A 167 12.85 -7.35 15.02
C LEU A 167 11.33 -7.14 15.16
N LEU A 168 10.87 -6.70 16.33
CA LEU A 168 9.46 -6.37 16.57
C LEU A 168 8.98 -5.23 15.67
N ILE A 169 9.74 -4.15 15.58
CA ILE A 169 9.36 -3.00 14.76
C ILE A 169 9.37 -3.37 13.28
N THR A 170 10.44 -4.02 12.81
CA THR A 170 10.54 -4.46 11.42
C THR A 170 9.42 -5.45 11.08
N GLY A 171 9.11 -6.39 11.98
CA GLY A 171 8.04 -7.35 11.81
C GLY A 171 6.66 -6.70 11.78
N THR A 172 6.42 -5.70 12.64
CA THR A 172 5.17 -4.91 12.66
C THR A 172 4.99 -4.19 11.33
N LEU A 173 6.03 -3.50 10.85
CA LEU A 173 5.98 -2.81 9.56
C LEU A 173 5.77 -3.77 8.39
N ALA A 174 6.36 -4.96 8.41
CA ALA A 174 6.17 -5.96 7.36
C ALA A 174 4.71 -6.43 7.30
N LEU A 175 4.09 -6.72 8.45
CA LEU A 175 2.67 -7.11 8.51
C LEU A 175 1.73 -5.98 8.10
N LEU A 176 1.99 -4.76 8.57
CA LEU A 176 1.22 -3.59 8.18
C LEU A 176 1.33 -3.33 6.68
N SER A 177 2.55 -3.43 6.12
CA SER A 177 2.78 -3.23 4.69
C SER A 177 2.07 -4.30 3.86
N GLU A 178 2.17 -5.57 4.22
CA GLU A 178 1.48 -6.66 3.50
C GLU A 178 -0.04 -6.47 3.54
N ALA A 179 -0.60 -6.29 4.74
CA ALA A 179 -2.05 -6.18 4.92
C ALA A 179 -2.61 -4.92 4.24
N HIS A 180 -1.92 -3.78 4.40
CA HIS A 180 -2.28 -2.53 3.76
C HIS A 180 -2.13 -2.60 2.24
N GLY A 181 -1.03 -3.17 1.74
CA GLY A 181 -0.79 -3.33 0.31
C GLY A 181 -1.88 -4.16 -0.38
N LEU A 182 -2.26 -5.31 0.22
CA LEU A 182 -3.36 -6.13 -0.28
C LEU A 182 -4.71 -5.40 -0.21
N ALA A 183 -5.00 -4.74 0.90
CA ALA A 183 -6.24 -3.97 1.07
C ALA A 183 -6.35 -2.84 0.04
N HIS A 184 -5.26 -2.09 -0.17
CA HIS A 184 -5.18 -0.99 -1.12
C HIS A 184 -5.33 -1.47 -2.57
N LEU A 185 -4.60 -2.52 -2.96
CA LEU A 185 -4.73 -3.12 -4.29
C LEU A 185 -6.15 -3.65 -4.54
N ALA A 186 -6.81 -4.23 -3.53
CA ALA A 186 -8.16 -4.80 -3.65
C ALA A 186 -9.29 -3.76 -3.63
N THR A 187 -8.99 -2.55 -3.14
CA THR A 187 -9.95 -1.45 -3.00
C THR A 187 -9.82 -0.46 -4.16
N PHE A 188 -8.61 0.06 -4.41
CA PHE A 188 -8.33 1.09 -5.40
C PHE A 188 -7.48 0.58 -6.56
N GLY A 189 -6.57 -0.35 -6.29
CA GLY A 189 -5.68 -0.90 -7.31
C GLY A 189 -6.31 -1.97 -8.20
N ILE A 190 -5.46 -2.67 -8.96
CA ILE A 190 -5.89 -3.60 -10.00
C ILE A 190 -6.68 -4.80 -9.49
N MET A 191 -6.47 -5.23 -8.23
CA MET A 191 -7.25 -6.31 -7.65
C MET A 191 -8.72 -5.92 -7.44
N ARG A 192 -9.09 -4.63 -7.55
CA ARG A 192 -10.49 -4.17 -7.44
C ARG A 192 -11.42 -4.88 -8.43
N HIS A 193 -10.89 -5.30 -9.57
CA HIS A 193 -11.59 -6.02 -10.65
C HIS A 193 -11.79 -7.51 -10.37
N LEU A 194 -11.15 -8.07 -9.34
CA LEU A 194 -11.35 -9.46 -8.93
C LEU A 194 -12.70 -9.64 -8.24
N SER A 195 -13.24 -10.86 -8.30
CA SER A 195 -14.42 -11.21 -7.52
C SER A 195 -14.13 -11.11 -6.01
N PRO A 196 -15.13 -10.84 -5.14
CA PRO A 196 -14.93 -10.80 -3.69
C PRO A 196 -14.27 -12.07 -3.13
N THR A 197 -14.60 -13.23 -3.68
CA THR A 197 -13.99 -14.51 -3.31
C THR A 197 -12.51 -14.55 -3.69
N ALA A 198 -12.17 -14.15 -4.92
CA ALA A 198 -10.79 -14.13 -5.40
C ALA A 198 -9.92 -13.14 -4.60
N LYS A 199 -10.46 -11.97 -4.24
CA LYS A 199 -9.81 -11.00 -3.35
C LYS A 199 -9.42 -11.64 -2.02
N ARG A 200 -10.38 -12.32 -1.35
CA ARG A 200 -10.17 -12.97 -0.05
C ARG A 200 -9.21 -14.16 -0.13
N GLN A 201 -9.29 -14.97 -1.18
CA GLN A 201 -8.36 -16.08 -1.40
C GLN A 201 -6.92 -15.59 -1.64
N THR A 202 -6.77 -14.54 -2.45
CA THR A 202 -5.46 -13.89 -2.70
C THR A 202 -4.90 -13.34 -1.38
N PHE A 203 -5.72 -12.61 -0.62
CA PHE A 203 -5.33 -12.07 0.68
C PHE A 203 -4.83 -13.16 1.63
N GLN A 204 -5.60 -14.24 1.79
CA GLN A 204 -5.22 -15.34 2.68
C GLN A 204 -3.91 -16.01 2.24
N ALA A 205 -3.74 -16.27 0.94
CA ALA A 205 -2.52 -16.91 0.43
C ALA A 205 -1.28 -16.03 0.63
N ALA A 206 -1.39 -14.74 0.31
CA ALA A 206 -0.31 -13.77 0.46
C ALA A 206 0.09 -13.56 1.92
N MET A 207 -0.89 -13.30 2.80
CA MET A 207 -0.64 -13.18 4.25
C MET A 207 -0.02 -14.44 4.85
N ASN A 208 -0.43 -15.64 4.42
CA ASN A 208 0.20 -16.88 4.91
C ASN A 208 1.68 -16.99 4.49
N SER A 209 2.05 -16.52 3.30
CA SER A 209 3.45 -16.48 2.87
C SER A 209 4.26 -15.52 3.77
N MET A 210 3.77 -14.29 3.98
CA MET A 210 4.39 -13.32 4.87
C MET A 210 4.54 -13.84 6.31
N LEU A 211 3.48 -14.41 6.88
CA LEU A 211 3.50 -14.97 8.23
C LEU A 211 4.44 -16.18 8.35
N SER A 212 4.58 -16.98 7.30
CA SER A 212 5.56 -18.08 7.27
C SER A 212 6.99 -17.56 7.38
N GLY A 213 7.34 -16.50 6.63
CA GLY A 213 8.62 -15.83 6.74
C GLY A 213 8.85 -15.27 8.13
N MET A 214 7.84 -14.55 8.65
CA MET A 214 7.85 -13.93 9.97
C MET A 214 8.09 -14.93 11.10
N CYS A 215 7.40 -16.08 11.11
CA CYS A 215 7.57 -17.10 12.13
C CYS A 215 9.01 -17.61 12.20
N ASN A 216 9.66 -17.83 11.06
CA ASN A 216 11.07 -18.25 11.04
C ASN A 216 11.99 -17.13 11.52
N THR A 217 11.77 -15.90 11.05
CA THR A 217 12.53 -14.73 11.50
C THR A 217 12.45 -14.54 13.02
N MET A 218 11.26 -14.70 13.60
CA MET A 218 11.05 -14.61 15.05
C MET A 218 11.65 -15.78 15.82
N GLY A 219 11.49 -17.01 15.32
CA GLY A 219 12.06 -18.20 15.95
C GLY A 219 13.59 -18.27 15.88
N GLU A 220 14.21 -17.71 14.83
CA GLU A 220 15.66 -17.63 14.72
C GLU A 220 16.23 -16.41 15.49
N GLY A 221 15.39 -15.41 15.76
CA GLY A 221 15.79 -14.18 16.44
C GLY A 221 16.67 -13.28 15.57
N ASN A 222 16.59 -13.41 14.24
CA ASN A 222 17.29 -12.57 13.27
C ASN A 222 16.58 -12.56 11.92
N ILE A 223 16.81 -11.49 11.15
CA ILE A 223 16.34 -11.38 9.76
C ILE A 223 17.41 -11.97 8.83
N LEU A 224 17.06 -12.99 8.07
CA LEU A 224 17.90 -13.55 7.01
C LEU A 224 18.04 -12.52 5.89
N ARG A 225 19.27 -12.16 5.54
CA ARG A 225 19.55 -11.13 4.52
C ARG A 225 19.66 -11.74 3.14
N PHE A 226 19.03 -11.08 2.17
CA PHE A 226 19.18 -11.38 0.75
C PHE A 226 19.82 -10.21 0.01
N ASP A 227 20.63 -10.52 -0.99
CA ASP A 227 21.16 -9.50 -1.89
C ASP A 227 20.06 -8.94 -2.81
N PRO A 228 20.15 -7.66 -3.19
CA PRO A 228 21.07 -6.67 -2.64
C PRO A 228 20.56 -6.15 -1.28
N ASP A 229 21.46 -5.96 -0.30
CA ASP A 229 21.09 -5.45 1.04
C ASP A 229 20.73 -3.96 1.03
N THR A 230 21.19 -3.22 0.01
CA THR A 230 20.88 -1.80 -0.21
C THR A 230 20.45 -1.60 -1.66
N ILE A 231 19.87 -0.44 -1.97
CA ILE A 231 19.55 -0.10 -3.36
C ILE A 231 20.83 -0.19 -4.22
N PRO A 232 20.85 -0.99 -5.30
CA PRO A 232 22.10 -1.36 -5.96
C PRO A 232 22.69 -0.23 -6.83
N GLY A 233 21.85 0.69 -7.31
CA GLY A 233 22.26 1.83 -8.13
C GLY A 233 22.05 3.20 -7.48
N PRO A 234 22.49 4.28 -8.15
CA PRO A 234 22.17 5.64 -7.71
C PRO A 234 20.65 5.85 -7.69
N VAL A 235 20.15 6.65 -6.74
CA VAL A 235 18.74 7.05 -6.69
C VAL A 235 18.50 8.15 -7.72
N SER A 236 17.42 8.03 -8.50
CA SER A 236 17.00 9.06 -9.46
C SER A 236 16.53 10.33 -8.75
N GLU A 237 16.63 11.47 -9.44
CA GLU A 237 16.10 12.73 -8.90
C GLU A 237 14.58 12.70 -8.82
N LYS A 238 14.05 13.34 -7.76
CA LYS A 238 12.61 13.46 -7.55
C LYS A 238 11.96 14.28 -8.68
N TRP A 239 10.92 13.72 -9.29
CA TRP A 239 10.09 14.43 -10.24
C TRP A 239 9.17 15.41 -9.51
N THR A 240 9.33 16.70 -9.79
CA THR A 240 8.54 17.78 -9.15
C THR A 240 7.86 18.70 -10.15
N THR A 241 8.08 18.50 -11.45
CA THR A 241 7.52 19.33 -12.51
C THR A 241 6.01 19.12 -12.61
N LEU A 242 5.25 20.20 -12.42
CA LEU A 242 3.80 20.22 -12.61
C LEU A 242 3.45 20.25 -14.11
N ALA A 243 2.27 19.73 -14.47
CA ALA A 243 1.77 19.70 -15.84
C ALA A 243 1.86 21.08 -16.54
N LYS A 244 1.46 22.15 -15.85
CA LYS A 244 1.51 23.54 -16.36
C LYS A 244 2.92 24.07 -16.61
N ASP A 245 3.94 23.46 -16.02
CA ASP A 245 5.33 23.89 -16.09
C ASP A 245 6.16 23.02 -17.04
N MET A 246 5.55 21.98 -17.63
CA MET A 246 6.21 21.11 -18.61
C MET A 246 6.48 21.83 -19.95
N PRO A 247 7.50 21.39 -20.71
CA PRO A 247 7.73 21.85 -22.08
C PRO A 247 6.50 21.68 -22.97
N ARG A 248 6.33 22.56 -23.95
CA ARG A 248 5.18 22.58 -24.89
C ARG A 248 5.58 23.05 -26.30
N GLY A 249 6.85 22.95 -26.66
CA GLY A 249 7.39 23.39 -27.94
C GLY A 249 7.10 22.42 -29.09
N THR A 250 6.87 21.14 -28.79
CA THR A 250 6.55 20.10 -29.78
C THR A 250 5.22 19.42 -29.47
N LYS A 251 4.67 18.66 -30.44
CA LYS A 251 3.46 17.87 -30.20
C LYS A 251 3.63 16.83 -29.11
N ASP A 252 4.79 16.18 -29.04
CA ASP A 252 5.07 15.15 -28.03
C ASP A 252 5.18 15.75 -26.63
N GLU A 253 5.84 16.92 -26.50
CA GLU A 253 5.89 17.67 -25.25
C GLU A 253 4.49 18.12 -24.79
N ILE A 254 3.62 18.57 -25.70
CA ILE A 254 2.21 18.90 -25.39
C ILE A 254 1.45 17.65 -24.93
N ARG A 255 1.65 16.49 -25.58
CA ARG A 255 1.03 15.23 -25.15
C ARG A 255 1.45 14.85 -23.75
N GLU A 256 2.75 14.92 -23.47
CA GLU A 256 3.30 14.58 -22.15
C GLU A 256 2.76 15.49 -21.04
N ALA A 257 2.67 16.81 -21.31
CA ALA A 257 2.07 17.76 -20.38
C ALA A 257 0.60 17.43 -20.08
N ILE A 258 -0.19 17.01 -21.08
CA ILE A 258 -1.59 16.58 -20.87
C ILE A 258 -1.64 15.29 -20.06
N LEU A 259 -0.77 14.31 -20.33
CA LEU A 259 -0.71 13.06 -19.57
C LEU A 259 -0.37 13.35 -18.10
N ARG A 260 0.60 14.23 -17.84
CA ARG A 260 0.90 14.70 -16.49
C ARG A 260 -0.30 15.39 -15.84
N GLY A 261 -0.99 16.25 -16.58
CA GLY A 261 -2.23 16.88 -16.12
C GLY A 261 -3.31 15.85 -15.77
N GLY A 262 -3.39 14.76 -16.53
CA GLY A 262 -4.25 13.62 -16.24
C GLY A 262 -3.88 12.90 -14.93
N ALA A 263 -2.60 12.65 -14.69
CA ALA A 263 -2.14 12.07 -13.42
C ALA A 263 -2.48 12.98 -12.23
N GLU A 264 -2.24 14.28 -12.36
CA GLU A 264 -2.58 15.28 -11.34
C GLU A 264 -4.09 15.37 -11.08
N GLU A 265 -4.93 15.22 -12.11
CA GLU A 265 -6.39 15.17 -11.98
C GLU A 265 -6.85 13.93 -11.22
N VAL A 266 -6.33 12.74 -11.57
CA VAL A 266 -6.68 11.49 -10.89
C VAL A 266 -6.37 11.58 -9.40
N VAL A 267 -5.22 12.14 -9.03
CA VAL A 267 -4.81 12.27 -7.63
C VAL A 267 -5.65 13.31 -6.88
N ALA A 268 -5.97 14.44 -7.52
CA ALA A 268 -6.67 15.54 -6.84
C ALA A 268 -8.19 15.32 -6.73
N ASP A 269 -8.82 14.82 -7.79
CA ASP A 269 -10.27 14.78 -7.92
C ASP A 269 -10.82 13.35 -8.10
N GLY A 270 -9.94 12.36 -8.20
CA GLY A 270 -10.29 10.96 -8.37
C GLY A 270 -10.68 10.60 -9.81
N LEU A 271 -10.64 9.30 -10.11
CA LEU A 271 -10.92 8.78 -11.46
C LEU A 271 -12.35 9.11 -11.96
N ALA A 272 -13.31 9.29 -11.07
CA ALA A 272 -14.70 9.60 -11.45
C ALA A 272 -14.85 10.97 -12.13
N ASN A 273 -13.95 11.91 -11.86
CA ASN A 273 -13.96 13.26 -12.43
C ASN A 273 -12.97 13.41 -13.60
N PHE A 274 -12.23 12.36 -13.93
CA PHE A 274 -11.22 12.39 -14.99
C PHE A 274 -11.82 12.73 -16.35
N SER A 275 -11.27 13.74 -17.01
CA SER A 275 -11.62 14.11 -18.38
C SER A 275 -10.44 14.74 -19.12
N LEU A 276 -10.48 14.70 -20.45
CA LEU A 276 -9.52 15.38 -21.32
C LEU A 276 -9.53 16.90 -21.10
N ALA A 277 -10.70 17.47 -20.77
CA ALA A 277 -10.83 18.89 -20.47
C ALA A 277 -10.05 19.28 -19.22
N ASN A 278 -10.24 18.56 -18.11
CA ASN A 278 -9.56 18.87 -16.84
C ASN A 278 -8.06 18.61 -16.95
N ALA A 279 -7.64 17.52 -17.60
CA ALA A 279 -6.24 17.23 -17.85
C ALA A 279 -5.55 18.33 -18.68
N ALA A 280 -6.22 18.82 -19.74
CA ALA A 280 -5.72 19.91 -20.57
C ALA A 280 -5.68 21.24 -19.80
N GLU A 281 -6.68 21.53 -18.98
CA GLU A 281 -6.72 22.71 -18.11
C GLU A 281 -5.54 22.72 -17.13
N ARG A 282 -5.28 21.60 -16.44
CA ARG A 282 -4.12 21.46 -15.54
C ARG A 282 -2.80 21.66 -16.26
N ALA A 283 -2.70 21.22 -17.52
CA ALA A 283 -1.52 21.43 -18.34
C ALA A 283 -1.43 22.84 -18.96
N GLY A 284 -2.45 23.69 -18.79
CA GLY A 284 -2.54 25.01 -19.42
C GLY A 284 -2.66 24.95 -20.95
N ILE A 285 -3.23 23.85 -21.48
CA ILE A 285 -3.37 23.60 -22.92
C ILE A 285 -4.84 23.80 -23.33
N PRO A 286 -5.13 24.57 -24.40
CA PRO A 286 -6.50 24.71 -24.88
C PRO A 286 -7.12 23.37 -25.27
N LEU A 287 -8.38 23.14 -24.90
CA LEU A 287 -9.10 21.89 -25.21
C LEU A 287 -9.07 21.54 -26.70
N ASN A 288 -9.23 22.53 -27.59
CA ASN A 288 -9.15 22.31 -29.04
C ASN A 288 -7.81 21.70 -29.50
N THR A 289 -6.71 22.05 -28.83
CA THR A 289 -5.39 21.46 -29.09
C THR A 289 -5.33 20.04 -28.55
N ALA A 290 -5.85 19.80 -27.34
CA ALA A 290 -5.90 18.48 -26.74
C ALA A 290 -6.73 17.48 -27.57
N THR A 291 -7.88 17.91 -28.11
CA THR A 291 -8.74 17.08 -28.98
C THR A 291 -8.10 16.70 -30.33
N GLN A 292 -7.01 17.37 -30.74
CA GLN A 292 -6.24 16.96 -31.92
C GLN A 292 -5.22 15.85 -31.61
N LEU A 293 -4.94 15.62 -30.32
CA LEU A 293 -3.95 14.66 -29.84
C LEU A 293 -4.60 13.41 -29.24
N PHE A 294 -5.73 13.57 -28.55
CA PHE A 294 -6.43 12.47 -27.89
C PHE A 294 -7.88 12.38 -28.38
N ASP A 295 -8.32 11.16 -28.68
CA ASP A 295 -9.69 10.86 -29.12
C ASP A 295 -10.60 10.65 -27.90
N GLY A 296 -10.74 11.72 -27.11
CA GLY A 296 -11.58 11.75 -25.90
C GLY A 296 -10.99 11.05 -24.68
N ASP A 297 -11.80 11.01 -23.61
CA ASP A 297 -11.35 10.66 -22.26
C ASP A 297 -10.84 9.23 -22.14
N GLN A 298 -11.48 8.27 -22.81
CA GLN A 298 -11.07 6.87 -22.78
C GLN A 298 -9.72 6.65 -23.49
N SER A 299 -9.48 7.35 -24.60
CA SER A 299 -8.19 7.31 -25.27
C SER A 299 -7.10 7.89 -24.38
N LEU A 300 -7.37 9.04 -23.74
CA LEU A 300 -6.43 9.65 -22.80
C LEU A 300 -6.14 8.72 -21.61
N LEU A 301 -7.16 8.12 -21.00
CA LEU A 301 -7.00 7.25 -19.83
C LEU A 301 -6.12 6.03 -20.15
N ARG A 302 -6.35 5.40 -21.30
CA ARG A 302 -5.53 4.26 -21.75
C ARG A 302 -4.09 4.67 -22.01
N GLU A 303 -3.88 5.83 -22.63
CA GLU A 303 -2.54 6.34 -22.88
C GLU A 303 -1.83 6.77 -21.58
N LEU A 304 -2.56 7.29 -20.61
CA LEU A 304 -2.06 7.60 -19.27
C LEU A 304 -1.60 6.33 -18.55
N GLU A 305 -2.37 5.24 -18.60
CA GLU A 305 -1.97 3.95 -18.04
C GLU A 305 -0.68 3.44 -18.71
N ILE A 306 -0.56 3.55 -20.04
CA ILE A 306 0.67 3.17 -20.76
C ILE A 306 1.86 4.04 -20.32
N TYR A 307 1.67 5.36 -20.26
CA TYR A 307 2.73 6.31 -19.91
C TYR A 307 3.28 6.06 -18.49
N LEU A 308 2.39 5.88 -17.52
CA LEU A 308 2.78 5.65 -16.13
C LEU A 308 3.33 4.23 -15.91
N ASP A 309 2.78 3.20 -16.58
CA ASP A 309 3.35 1.84 -16.56
C ASP A 309 4.76 1.81 -17.16
N GLU A 310 5.04 2.58 -18.21
CA GLU A 310 6.38 2.72 -18.78
C GLU A 310 7.34 3.38 -17.79
N ALA A 311 6.94 4.47 -17.13
CA ALA A 311 7.76 5.13 -16.11
C ALA A 311 8.10 4.18 -14.94
N ASN A 312 7.11 3.43 -14.45
CA ASN A 312 7.30 2.40 -13.43
C ASN A 312 8.22 1.28 -13.91
N THR A 313 8.01 0.79 -15.14
CA THR A 313 8.86 -0.23 -15.78
C THR A 313 10.31 0.22 -15.84
N GLN A 314 10.57 1.46 -16.24
CA GLN A 314 11.92 2.01 -16.31
C GLN A 314 12.59 2.03 -14.94
N ALA A 315 11.89 2.44 -13.88
CA ALA A 315 12.45 2.44 -12.52
C ALA A 315 12.80 1.01 -12.05
N ILE A 316 11.88 0.05 -12.22
CA ILE A 316 12.07 -1.36 -11.88
C ILE A 316 13.26 -1.95 -12.64
N MET A 317 13.26 -1.83 -13.96
CA MET A 317 14.31 -2.41 -14.82
C MET A 317 15.66 -1.75 -14.60
N ARG A 318 15.69 -0.45 -14.28
CA ARG A 318 16.93 0.25 -13.96
C ARG A 318 17.59 -0.34 -12.71
N GLN A 319 16.85 -0.55 -11.63
CA GLN A 319 17.43 -1.18 -10.43
C GLN A 319 17.85 -2.64 -10.68
N ALA A 320 17.04 -3.40 -11.43
CA ALA A 320 17.41 -4.75 -11.83
C ALA A 320 18.67 -4.80 -12.71
N SER A 321 18.95 -3.77 -13.52
CA SER A 321 20.13 -3.71 -14.40
C SER A 321 21.47 -3.57 -13.67
N PHE A 322 21.46 -3.21 -12.39
CA PHE A 322 22.66 -3.18 -11.55
C PHE A 322 22.98 -4.54 -10.92
N VAL A 323 22.09 -5.52 -11.03
CA VAL A 323 22.34 -6.88 -10.56
C VAL A 323 23.24 -7.61 -11.58
N PRO A 324 24.34 -8.26 -11.15
CA PRO A 324 25.20 -9.01 -12.06
C PRO A 324 24.45 -10.15 -12.77
N ASP A 325 24.74 -10.34 -14.06
CA ASP A 325 24.24 -11.49 -14.83
C ASP A 325 24.56 -12.82 -14.13
N GLY A 326 23.57 -13.72 -14.08
CA GLY A 326 23.70 -15.03 -13.44
C GLY A 326 23.54 -15.03 -11.92
N SER A 327 23.20 -13.89 -11.30
CA SER A 327 22.75 -13.86 -9.90
C SER A 327 21.45 -14.66 -9.73
N PRO A 328 21.16 -15.20 -8.53
CA PRO A 328 19.90 -15.90 -8.26
C PRO A 328 18.67 -15.03 -8.53
N SER A 329 17.55 -15.63 -8.94
CA SER A 329 16.33 -14.89 -9.27
C SER A 329 15.78 -14.07 -8.08
N LEU A 330 15.99 -14.53 -6.84
CA LEU A 330 15.64 -13.77 -5.63
C LEU A 330 16.35 -12.40 -5.55
N THR A 331 17.58 -12.30 -6.06
CA THR A 331 18.33 -11.04 -6.11
C THR A 331 17.68 -10.05 -7.08
N PHE A 332 17.22 -10.53 -8.24
CA PHE A 332 16.47 -9.71 -9.20
C PHE A 332 15.12 -9.27 -8.64
N ILE A 333 14.41 -10.15 -7.91
CA ILE A 333 13.15 -9.80 -7.22
C ILE A 333 13.37 -8.63 -6.25
N LYS A 334 14.39 -8.72 -5.40
CA LYS A 334 14.67 -7.66 -4.41
C LYS A 334 15.10 -6.35 -5.08
N ALA A 335 15.92 -6.41 -6.12
CA ALA A 335 16.30 -5.22 -6.91
C ALA A 335 15.09 -4.57 -7.61
N ALA A 336 14.19 -5.37 -8.17
CA ALA A 336 12.95 -4.90 -8.77
C ALA A 336 12.03 -4.23 -7.73
N GLY A 337 11.96 -4.79 -6.51
CA GLY A 337 11.26 -4.18 -5.38
C GLY A 337 11.79 -2.79 -5.01
N PHE A 338 13.12 -2.62 -4.99
CA PHE A 338 13.72 -1.28 -4.82
C PHE A 338 13.32 -0.30 -5.92
N GLY A 339 13.30 -0.74 -7.19
CA GLY A 339 12.90 0.12 -8.30
C GLY A 339 11.43 0.55 -8.22
N TYR A 340 10.54 -0.33 -7.72
CA TYR A 340 9.14 0.00 -7.47
C TYR A 340 8.98 1.07 -6.38
N ILE A 341 9.68 0.91 -5.25
CA ILE A 341 9.66 1.90 -4.15
C ILE A 341 10.28 3.23 -4.59
N GLU A 342 11.35 3.15 -5.37
CA GLU A 342 11.98 4.33 -5.95
C GLU A 342 11.01 5.13 -6.82
N TYR A 343 10.22 4.47 -7.67
CA TYR A 343 9.20 5.15 -8.47
C TYR A 343 8.20 5.91 -7.59
N ALA A 344 7.73 5.27 -6.51
CA ALA A 344 6.80 5.87 -5.56
C ALA A 344 7.38 7.08 -4.81
N LEU A 345 8.69 7.06 -4.50
CA LEU A 345 9.40 8.18 -3.87
C LEU A 345 9.65 9.34 -4.85
N ASN A 346 10.02 9.01 -6.09
CA ASN A 346 10.43 9.99 -7.09
C ASN A 346 9.25 10.66 -7.78
N ASP A 347 8.19 9.93 -8.11
CA ASP A 347 6.95 10.48 -8.66
C ASP A 347 5.72 9.97 -7.88
N PRO A 348 5.45 10.48 -6.68
CA PRO A 348 4.27 10.11 -5.89
C PRO A 348 2.96 10.30 -6.64
N VAL A 349 2.85 11.33 -7.49
CA VAL A 349 1.64 11.61 -8.27
C VAL A 349 1.43 10.55 -9.34
N GLY A 350 2.48 10.24 -10.11
CA GLY A 350 2.43 9.18 -11.11
C GLY A 350 2.14 7.80 -10.48
N PHE A 351 2.76 7.51 -9.34
CA PHE A 351 2.51 6.27 -8.59
C PHE A 351 1.05 6.13 -8.17
N VAL A 352 0.47 7.12 -7.47
CA VAL A 352 -0.92 7.05 -7.02
C VAL A 352 -1.87 6.98 -8.22
N ALA A 353 -1.65 7.81 -9.25
CA ALA A 353 -2.47 7.81 -10.46
C ALA A 353 -2.45 6.45 -11.18
N LEU A 354 -1.28 5.83 -11.32
CA LEU A 354 -1.14 4.51 -11.97
C LEU A 354 -2.01 3.46 -11.29
N ILE A 355 -2.04 3.44 -9.96
CA ILE A 355 -2.80 2.45 -9.19
C ILE A 355 -4.31 2.60 -9.42
N GLU A 356 -4.81 3.83 -9.35
CA GLU A 356 -6.23 4.16 -9.57
C GLU A 356 -6.70 3.79 -10.98
N ILE A 357 -5.87 4.05 -12.00
CA ILE A 357 -6.27 3.84 -13.42
C ILE A 357 -5.99 2.42 -13.92
N SER A 358 -5.12 1.66 -13.26
CA SER A 358 -4.71 0.32 -13.70
C SER A 358 -5.92 -0.57 -14.01
N SER A 359 -5.92 -1.21 -15.18
CA SER A 359 -7.06 -1.99 -15.70
C SER A 359 -6.68 -3.33 -16.36
N ARG A 360 -5.38 -3.60 -16.52
CA ARG A 360 -4.82 -4.79 -17.18
C ARG A 360 -4.92 -6.09 -16.38
N SER A 361 -4.71 -7.23 -17.04
CA SER A 361 -4.78 -8.54 -16.37
C SER A 361 -3.63 -8.74 -15.39
N ILE A 362 -3.93 -9.36 -14.25
CA ILE A 362 -2.92 -9.82 -13.27
C ILE A 362 -2.94 -11.33 -13.04
N VAL A 363 -3.80 -12.06 -13.76
CA VAL A 363 -3.96 -13.51 -13.60
C VAL A 363 -3.22 -14.21 -14.73
N PRO A 364 -2.14 -14.96 -14.44
CA PRO A 364 -1.46 -15.75 -15.46
C PRO A 364 -2.37 -16.90 -15.92
N VAL A 365 -2.37 -17.22 -17.22
CA VAL A 365 -3.15 -18.38 -17.73
C VAL A 365 -2.41 -19.71 -17.63
N SER A 366 -1.08 -19.68 -17.62
CA SER A 366 -0.21 -20.84 -17.51
C SER A 366 1.02 -20.52 -16.65
N PHE A 367 1.65 -21.58 -16.12
CA PHE A 367 2.96 -21.46 -15.50
C PHE A 367 4.05 -21.34 -16.58
N ASP A 368 4.13 -22.35 -17.46
CA ASP A 368 5.06 -22.37 -18.58
C ASP A 368 4.47 -21.61 -19.78
N ASP A 369 5.30 -20.87 -20.52
CA ASP A 369 4.96 -20.31 -21.84
C ASP A 369 5.04 -21.39 -22.96
N GLU A 370 5.19 -22.66 -22.58
CA GLU A 370 5.33 -23.79 -23.50
C GLU A 370 4.04 -24.02 -24.29
N GLY A 371 4.13 -23.80 -25.62
CA GLY A 371 3.05 -24.00 -26.58
C GLY A 371 2.64 -22.75 -27.36
N GLY A 372 3.27 -21.60 -27.10
CA GLY A 372 2.98 -20.37 -27.86
C GLY A 372 1.58 -19.80 -27.60
N MET A 373 0.89 -20.26 -26.55
CA MET A 373 -0.28 -19.58 -26.01
C MET A 373 0.21 -18.34 -25.26
N ALA A 374 0.51 -17.28 -26.01
CA ALA A 374 0.78 -15.97 -25.44
C ALA A 374 -0.31 -15.62 -24.43
N GLN A 375 0.08 -14.99 -23.31
CA GLN A 375 -0.88 -14.45 -22.34
C GLN A 375 -1.99 -13.71 -23.12
N PRO A 376 -3.25 -14.17 -23.06
CA PRO A 376 -4.31 -13.69 -23.95
C PRO A 376 -4.71 -12.25 -23.65
N PHE A 377 -4.29 -11.74 -22.49
CA PHE A 377 -4.55 -10.38 -22.03
C PHE A 377 -3.22 -9.71 -21.69
N ASP A 378 -3.09 -8.46 -22.11
CA ASP A 378 -1.97 -7.61 -21.73
C ASP A 378 -1.94 -7.42 -20.22
N MET A 379 -0.80 -7.71 -19.60
CA MET A 379 -0.56 -7.51 -18.17
C MET A 379 0.22 -6.22 -17.88
N GLY A 380 0.67 -5.51 -18.92
CA GLY A 380 1.61 -4.40 -18.80
C GLY A 380 3.05 -4.85 -18.64
N LYS A 381 3.98 -3.94 -18.94
CA LYS A 381 5.40 -4.27 -19.03
C LYS A 381 5.99 -4.54 -17.66
N ALA A 382 5.69 -3.69 -16.67
CA ALA A 382 6.20 -3.82 -15.31
C ALA A 382 5.76 -5.16 -14.69
N PHE A 383 4.45 -5.44 -14.70
CA PHE A 383 3.92 -6.66 -14.08
C PHE A 383 4.37 -7.92 -14.82
N THR A 384 4.49 -7.88 -16.16
CA THR A 384 5.06 -9.01 -16.93
C THR A 384 6.50 -9.29 -16.51
N PHE A 385 7.33 -8.25 -16.36
CA PHE A 385 8.71 -8.41 -15.88
C PHE A 385 8.76 -9.03 -14.48
N LEU A 386 7.97 -8.51 -13.53
CA LEU A 386 7.90 -9.03 -12.16
C LEU A 386 7.41 -10.49 -12.12
N MET A 387 6.39 -10.82 -12.91
CA MET A 387 5.88 -12.19 -13.02
C MET A 387 6.96 -13.15 -13.55
N ASN A 388 7.78 -12.70 -14.51
CA ASN A 388 8.85 -13.51 -15.08
C ASN A 388 9.94 -13.83 -14.05
N ILE A 389 10.44 -12.83 -13.32
CA ILE A 389 11.49 -13.07 -12.30
C ILE A 389 10.99 -13.96 -11.14
N VAL A 390 9.70 -13.87 -10.78
CA VAL A 390 9.10 -14.78 -9.78
C VAL A 390 8.96 -16.20 -10.34
N ARG A 391 8.57 -16.34 -11.61
CA ARG A 391 8.54 -17.65 -12.29
C ARG A 391 9.92 -18.29 -12.35
N ASP A 392 10.95 -17.51 -12.60
CA ASP A 392 12.34 -17.99 -12.65
C ASP A 392 12.79 -18.45 -11.26
N ALA A 393 12.50 -17.70 -10.20
CA ALA A 393 12.76 -18.11 -8.82
C ALA A 393 12.02 -19.41 -8.42
N ILE A 394 10.77 -19.60 -8.87
CA ILE A 394 10.07 -20.88 -8.67
C ILE A 394 10.72 -21.99 -9.49
N SER A 395 11.25 -21.69 -10.67
CA SER A 395 11.94 -22.66 -11.53
C SER A 395 13.30 -23.10 -10.98
N GLU A 396 13.95 -22.23 -10.20
CA GLU A 396 15.14 -22.55 -9.42
C GLU A 396 14.84 -23.40 -8.17
N SER A 397 13.55 -23.58 -7.82
CA SER A 397 13.10 -24.33 -6.65
C SER A 397 12.69 -25.77 -6.94
N GLU A 398 12.64 -26.60 -5.88
CA GLU A 398 11.98 -27.91 -5.91
C GLU A 398 10.45 -27.80 -5.68
N GLY A 399 9.94 -26.58 -5.52
CA GLY A 399 8.54 -26.29 -5.21
C GLY A 399 7.57 -26.55 -6.37
N PRO A 400 6.26 -26.54 -6.09
CA PRO A 400 5.23 -26.82 -7.08
C PRO A 400 5.16 -25.74 -8.18
N ARG A 401 5.46 -26.15 -9.41
CA ARG A 401 5.26 -25.35 -10.63
C ARG A 401 3.79 -25.29 -11.02
N SER A 402 3.06 -24.29 -10.54
CA SER A 402 1.66 -24.09 -10.89
C SER A 402 1.29 -22.62 -11.01
N THR A 403 0.30 -22.33 -11.85
CA THR A 403 -0.23 -20.98 -12.06
C THR A 403 -0.69 -20.34 -10.75
N TRP A 404 -1.27 -21.11 -9.83
CA TRP A 404 -1.71 -20.62 -8.53
C TRP A 404 -0.55 -20.22 -7.63
N VAL A 405 0.52 -21.03 -7.59
CA VAL A 405 1.73 -20.72 -6.82
C VAL A 405 2.40 -19.48 -7.37
N LEU A 406 2.58 -19.40 -8.70
CA LEU A 406 3.13 -18.22 -9.37
C LEU A 406 2.33 -16.95 -9.03
N TYR A 407 1.00 -16.99 -9.22
CA TYR A 407 0.13 -15.87 -8.91
C TYR A 407 0.23 -15.45 -7.43
N THR A 408 0.08 -16.39 -6.50
CA THR A 408 0.04 -16.06 -5.07
C THR A 408 1.38 -15.58 -4.51
N GLN A 409 2.52 -16.13 -4.96
CA GLN A 409 3.84 -15.65 -4.55
C GLN A 409 4.14 -14.27 -5.15
N MET A 410 3.77 -14.05 -6.42
CA MET A 410 3.88 -12.73 -7.04
C MET A 410 3.05 -11.69 -6.29
N MET A 411 1.81 -12.02 -5.93
CA MET A 411 0.94 -11.12 -5.17
C MET A 411 1.45 -10.85 -3.75
N ALA A 412 2.03 -11.84 -3.06
CA ALA A 412 2.61 -11.65 -1.73
C ALA A 412 3.79 -10.68 -1.77
N LEU A 413 4.76 -10.94 -2.65
CA LEU A 413 5.93 -10.07 -2.79
C LEU A 413 5.56 -8.66 -3.24
N TRP A 414 4.64 -8.55 -4.19
CA TRP A 414 4.19 -7.25 -4.68
C TRP A 414 3.41 -6.48 -3.63
N ALA A 415 2.54 -7.13 -2.86
CA ALA A 415 1.76 -6.47 -1.83
C ALA A 415 2.63 -5.86 -0.72
N ALA A 416 3.64 -6.60 -0.23
CA ALA A 416 4.59 -6.07 0.74
C ALA A 416 5.24 -4.77 0.24
N VAL A 417 5.79 -4.80 -0.97
CA VAL A 417 6.47 -3.65 -1.59
C VAL A 417 5.49 -2.52 -1.90
N HIS A 418 4.27 -2.84 -2.33
CA HIS A 418 3.21 -1.87 -2.58
C HIS A 418 2.76 -1.17 -1.30
N GLY A 419 2.62 -1.91 -0.20
CA GLY A 419 2.32 -1.34 1.11
C GLY A 419 3.40 -0.37 1.58
N ILE A 420 4.67 -0.72 1.41
CA ILE A 420 5.79 0.20 1.70
C ILE A 420 5.70 1.45 0.81
N ALA A 421 5.47 1.27 -0.49
CA ALA A 421 5.31 2.37 -1.43
C ALA A 421 4.17 3.32 -0.99
N GLN A 422 3.04 2.80 -0.53
CA GLN A 422 1.96 3.61 0.06
C GLN A 422 2.42 4.35 1.33
N LEU A 423 3.13 3.67 2.24
CA LEU A 423 3.64 4.28 3.47
C LEU A 423 4.60 5.44 3.19
N VAL A 424 5.43 5.38 2.14
CA VAL A 424 6.37 6.46 1.79
C VAL A 424 5.74 7.57 0.94
N THR A 425 4.63 7.31 0.26
CA THR A 425 3.96 8.29 -0.60
C THR A 425 2.91 9.10 0.17
N VAL A 426 2.02 8.41 0.90
CA VAL A 426 0.87 9.03 1.59
C VAL A 426 0.77 8.66 3.07
N GLY A 427 1.53 7.67 3.54
CA GLY A 427 1.45 7.18 4.92
C GLY A 427 2.58 7.61 5.85
N ALA A 428 2.80 6.83 6.90
CA ALA A 428 3.65 7.15 8.06
C ALA A 428 5.15 7.41 7.74
N LEU A 429 5.63 7.00 6.56
CA LEU A 429 7.04 7.17 6.16
C LEU A 429 7.26 8.37 5.21
N ARG A 430 6.21 9.10 4.84
CA ARG A 430 6.25 10.19 3.85
C ARG A 430 7.28 11.30 4.13
N TYR A 431 7.58 11.58 5.40
CA TYR A 431 8.55 12.62 5.80
C TYR A 431 9.89 12.06 6.27
N ARG A 432 10.17 10.78 6.00
CA ARG A 432 11.47 10.17 6.26
C ARG A 432 12.40 10.33 5.05
N THR A 433 13.70 10.18 5.28
CA THR A 433 14.68 10.28 4.20
C THR A 433 14.57 9.06 3.27
N PRO A 434 14.84 9.21 1.96
CA PRO A 434 14.88 8.08 1.03
C PRO A 434 15.79 6.94 1.51
N GLU A 435 16.94 7.28 2.09
CA GLU A 435 17.91 6.30 2.62
C GLU A 435 17.29 5.44 3.71
N PHE A 436 16.57 6.05 4.66
CA PHE A 436 15.87 5.32 5.71
C PHE A 436 14.77 4.43 5.14
N CYS A 437 13.98 4.96 4.20
CA CYS A 437 12.93 4.20 3.52
C CYS A 437 13.51 2.94 2.85
N PHE A 438 14.62 3.05 2.11
CA PHE A 438 15.25 1.89 1.47
C PHE A 438 15.84 0.89 2.48
N GLN A 439 16.43 1.36 3.58
CA GLN A 439 16.95 0.47 4.63
C GLN A 439 15.85 -0.38 5.27
N VAL A 440 14.73 0.24 5.64
CA VAL A 440 13.57 -0.47 6.21
C VAL A 440 12.98 -1.42 5.16
N SER A 441 12.82 -0.94 3.93
CA SER A 441 12.27 -1.75 2.82
C SER A 441 13.07 -3.02 2.58
N SER A 442 14.41 -2.93 2.61
CA SER A 442 15.30 -4.08 2.43
C SER A 442 14.96 -5.22 3.39
N ARG A 443 14.73 -4.89 4.67
CA ARG A 443 14.46 -5.86 5.73
C ARG A 443 13.05 -6.44 5.66
N ILE A 444 12.07 -5.63 5.24
CA ILE A 444 10.71 -6.12 5.02
C ILE A 444 10.69 -7.08 3.83
N MET A 445 11.37 -6.72 2.73
CA MET A 445 11.53 -7.60 1.57
C MET A 445 12.21 -8.92 1.94
N ASP A 446 13.22 -8.89 2.82
CA ASP A 446 13.88 -10.10 3.32
C ASP A 446 12.90 -11.07 4.02
N ILE A 447 11.98 -10.55 4.83
CA ILE A 447 10.94 -11.36 5.49
C ILE A 447 9.98 -11.96 4.43
N GLY A 448 9.57 -11.16 3.44
CA GLY A 448 8.73 -11.62 2.33
C GLY A 448 9.40 -12.72 1.48
N LEU A 449 10.68 -12.56 1.15
CA LEU A 449 11.47 -13.55 0.42
C LEU A 449 11.65 -14.83 1.23
N ARG A 450 11.88 -14.74 2.55
CA ARG A 450 11.89 -15.91 3.44
C ARG A 450 10.54 -16.63 3.42
N GLY A 451 9.44 -15.89 3.39
CA GLY A 451 8.09 -16.44 3.22
C GLY A 451 7.92 -17.24 1.94
N MET A 452 8.34 -16.66 0.80
CA MET A 452 8.34 -17.35 -0.49
C MET A 452 9.21 -18.61 -0.46
N ILE A 453 10.42 -18.54 0.09
CA ILE A 453 11.31 -19.69 0.23
C ILE A 453 10.64 -20.82 1.01
N ASN A 454 10.02 -20.50 2.13
CA ASN A 454 9.30 -21.48 2.94
C ASN A 454 8.13 -22.10 2.19
N ALA A 455 7.35 -21.27 1.48
CA ALA A 455 6.19 -21.73 0.69
C ALA A 455 6.60 -22.64 -0.48
N LEU A 456 7.82 -22.47 -1.00
CA LEU A 456 8.38 -23.25 -2.11
C LEU A 456 9.29 -24.39 -1.65
N GLU A 457 9.49 -24.57 -0.34
CA GLU A 457 10.49 -25.50 0.23
C GLU A 457 11.91 -25.30 -0.34
N LEU A 458 12.26 -24.05 -0.68
CA LEU A 458 13.56 -23.68 -1.22
C LEU A 458 14.66 -23.97 -0.18
N ARG A 459 15.71 -24.70 -0.58
CA ARG A 459 16.93 -24.82 0.25
C ARG A 459 17.63 -23.47 0.28
N SER A 460 17.92 -22.96 1.47
CA SER A 460 18.83 -21.83 1.64
C SER A 460 20.23 -22.31 1.19
N ASN A 461 20.77 -21.73 0.11
CA ASN A 461 22.15 -22.01 -0.32
C ASN A 461 23.17 -21.42 0.66
#